data_AF-A0A645FB59-F1
#
_entry.id   AF-A0A645FB59-F1
#
_cell.length_a   1.000
_cell.length_b   1.000
_cell.length_c   1.000
_cell.angle_alpha   90.00
_cell.angle_beta   90.00
_cell.angle_gamma   90.00
#
_symmetry.space_group_name_H-M   'P 1'
#
loop_
_entity.id
_entity.type
_entity.pdbx_description
1 polymer ?
#
loop_
_entity_poly.entity_id
_entity_poly.type
_entity_poly.pdbx_seq_one_letter_code
_entity_poly.pdbx_strand_id
1 'polypeptide(L)' 'MFFLSYLISDFDNEIDTALAAYNAGRARVKGWLSDPSCSEDLKTLYYIPYTETRNYVEKVNKAMSMYQNLYFQ' A
#
# COMPACT_ATOMS: atom_id res chain seq x y z
N MET A 1 -5.06 -8.95 14.11
CA MET A 1 -3.77 -8.88 13.40
C MET A 1 -3.64 -10.06 12.42
N PHE A 2 -4.58 -10.19 11.47
CA PHE A 2 -4.60 -11.31 10.50
C PHE A 2 -4.83 -10.82 9.07
N PHE A 3 -5.66 -9.80 8.89
CA PHE A 3 -6.02 -9.30 7.57
C PHE A 3 -4.89 -8.50 6.89
N LEU A 4 -4.19 -7.63 7.63
CA LEU A 4 -3.08 -6.85 7.07
C LEU A 4 -1.89 -7.74 6.70
N SER A 5 -1.51 -8.69 7.56
CA SER A 5 -0.43 -9.65 7.27
C SER A 5 -0.77 -10.55 6.09
N TYR A 6 -2.04 -10.94 5.94
CA TYR A 6 -2.52 -11.65 4.75
C TYR A 6 -2.35 -10.81 3.49
N LEU A 7 -2.74 -9.53 3.51
CA LEU A 7 -2.59 -8.64 2.35
C LEU A 7 -1.12 -8.41 1.99
N ILE A 8 -0.23 -8.23 2.97
CA ILE A 8 1.21 -8.09 2.71
C ILE A 8 1.75 -9.31 1.95
N SER A 9 1.34 -10.51 2.34
CA SER A 9 1.71 -11.74 1.63
C SER A 9 1.08 -11.82 0.23
N ASP A 10 -0.18 -11.41 0.07
CA ASP A 10 -0.89 -11.43 -1.23
C ASP A 10 -0.33 -10.42 -2.25
N PHE A 11 0.38 -9.39 -1.79
CA PHE A 11 1.03 -8.38 -2.63
C PHE A 11 2.56 -8.48 -2.60
N ASP A 12 3.12 -9.69 -2.46
CA ASP A 12 4.57 -9.96 -2.58
C ASP A 12 5.47 -9.13 -1.64
N ASN A 13 4.94 -8.67 -0.49
CA ASN A 13 5.59 -7.74 0.44
C ASN A 13 5.74 -6.29 -0.05
N GLU A 14 5.03 -5.90 -1.11
CA GLU A 14 4.86 -4.50 -1.51
C GLU A 14 3.95 -3.78 -0.50
N ILE A 15 4.57 -3.19 0.53
CA ILE A 15 3.86 -2.65 1.70
C ILE A 15 2.86 -1.55 1.29
N ASP A 16 3.27 -0.63 0.43
CA ASP A 16 2.39 0.47 0.00
C ASP A 16 1.20 -0.02 -0.83
N THR A 17 1.42 -1.02 -1.69
CA THR A 17 0.36 -1.69 -2.44
C THR A 17 -0.60 -2.43 -1.49
N ALA A 18 -0.08 -3.13 -0.47
CA ALA A 18 -0.88 -3.82 0.53
C ALA A 18 -1.70 -2.84 1.40
N LEU A 19 -1.12 -1.70 1.78
CA LEU A 19 -1.82 -0.63 2.50
C LEU A 19 -2.94 -0.01 1.66
N ALA A 20 -2.68 0.24 0.37
CA ALA A 20 -3.71 0.68 -0.56
C ALA A 20 -4.84 -0.35 -0.66
N ALA A 21 -4.53 -1.65 -0.67
CA ALA A 21 -5.52 -2.71 -0.75
C ALA A 21 -6.32 -2.88 0.54
N TYR A 22 -5.71 -2.59 1.69
CA TYR A 22 -6.40 -2.55 2.97
C TYR A 22 -7.45 -1.43 3.01
N ASN A 23 -7.14 -0.25 2.46
CA ASN A 23 -8.06 0.89 2.45
C ASN A 23 -9.09 0.85 1.29
N ALA A 24 -8.65 0.63 0.05
CA ALA A 24 -9.51 0.68 -1.14
C ALA A 24 -10.10 -0.68 -1.53
N GLY A 25 -9.61 -1.76 -0.95
CA GLY A 25 -10.01 -3.13 -1.27
C GLY A 25 -9.12 -3.79 -2.32
N ARG A 26 -8.78 -5.06 -2.07
CA ARG A 26 -7.93 -5.93 -2.91
C ARG A 26 -8.29 -5.91 -4.41
N ALA A 27 -9.57 -6.03 -4.75
CA ALA A 27 -10.01 -6.10 -6.14
C ALA A 27 -9.74 -4.80 -6.92
N ARG A 28 -9.89 -3.63 -6.26
CA ARG A 28 -9.57 -2.34 -6.88
C ARG A 28 -8.09 -2.20 -7.14
N VAL A 29 -7.27 -2.57 -6.15
CA VAL A 29 -5.81 -2.53 -6.28
C VAL A 29 -5.32 -3.46 -7.39
N LYS A 30 -5.86 -4.67 -7.52
CA LYS A 30 -5.54 -5.53 -8.66
C LYS A 30 -5.91 -4.90 -10.01
N GLY A 31 -7.01 -4.15 -10.06
CA GLY A 31 -7.37 -3.35 -11.23
C GLY A 31 -6.34 -2.28 -11.54
N TRP A 32 -5.91 -1.51 -10.54
CA TRP A 32 -4.88 -0.48 -10.70
C TRP A 32 -3.51 -1.06 -11.07
N LEU A 33 -3.12 -2.21 -10.51
CA LEU A 33 -1.88 -2.89 -10.90
C LEU A 33 -1.88 -3.31 -12.37
N SER A 34 -3.05 -3.55 -12.95
CA SER A 34 -3.18 -3.89 -14.38
C SER A 34 -3.22 -2.64 -15.28
N ASP A 35 -3.28 -1.44 -14.71
CA ASP A 35 -3.34 -0.17 -15.42
C ASP A 35 -1.93 0.43 -15.54
N PRO A 36 -1.39 0.60 -16.76
CA PRO A 36 -0.07 1.19 -16.99
C PRO A 36 0.10 2.60 -16.43
N SER A 37 -1.00 3.33 -16.15
CA SER A 37 -0.97 4.65 -15.51
C SER A 37 -0.79 4.61 -13.99
N CYS A 38 -0.85 3.41 -13.40
CA CYS A 38 -0.77 3.18 -11.95
C CYS A 38 0.38 2.24 -11.56
N SER A 39 0.75 1.29 -12.43
CA SER A 39 1.84 0.33 -12.22
C SER A 39 2.55 -0.01 -13.52
N GLU A 40 3.86 -0.22 -13.46
CA GLU A 40 4.68 -0.63 -14.62
C GLU A 40 5.00 -2.13 -14.61
N ASP A 41 4.92 -2.78 -13.45
CA ASP A 41 5.41 -4.14 -13.19
C ASP A 41 4.32 -5.10 -12.68
N LEU A 42 3.07 -4.61 -12.59
CA LEU A 42 1.92 -5.33 -12.06
C LEU A 42 2.01 -5.66 -10.56
N LYS A 43 2.98 -5.08 -9.84
CA LYS A 43 3.24 -5.36 -8.41
C LYS A 43 3.24 -4.09 -7.56
N THR A 44 3.93 -3.06 -8.02
CA THR A 44 4.10 -1.81 -7.29
C THR A 44 3.22 -0.73 -7.90
N LEU A 45 2.44 -0.06 -7.04
CA LEU A 45 1.71 1.15 -7.43
C LEU A 45 2.63 2.36 -7.31
N TYR A 46 2.96 2.99 -8.44
CA TYR A 46 3.60 4.31 -8.42
C TYR A 46 2.56 5.44 -8.34
N TYR A 47 1.30 5.16 -8.72
CA TYR A 47 0.20 6.10 -8.63
C TYR A 47 -1.07 5.42 -8.10
N ILE A 48 -1.66 6.02 -7.06
CA ILE A 48 -2.94 5.59 -6.47
C ILE A 48 -4.02 6.59 -6.92
N PRO A 49 -5.03 6.17 -7.73
CA PRO A 49 -6.04 7.09 -8.27
C PRO A 49 -6.89 7.80 -7.22
N TYR A 50 -7.16 7.12 -6.10
CA TYR A 50 -8.00 7.66 -5.04
C TYR A 50 -7.17 8.50 -4.07
N THR A 51 -7.49 9.80 -4.02
CA THR A 51 -6.84 10.76 -3.11
C THR A 51 -6.92 10.32 -1.65
N GLU A 52 -8.08 9.79 -1.22
CA GLU A 52 -8.25 9.28 0.15
C GLU A 52 -7.25 8.15 0.45
N THR A 53 -7.14 7.17 -0.46
CA THR A 53 -6.23 6.03 -0.32
C THR A 53 -4.77 6.46 -0.36
N ARG A 54 -4.42 7.40 -1.23
CA ARG A 54 -3.07 7.98 -1.27
C ARG A 54 -2.70 8.64 0.05
N ASN A 55 -3.59 9.49 0.57
CA ASN A 55 -3.41 10.15 1.85
C ASN A 55 -3.32 9.16 3.02
N TYR A 56 -4.08 8.05 2.96
CA TYR A 56 -4.00 6.97 3.93
C TYR A 56 -2.62 6.32 3.94
N VAL A 57 -2.10 5.92 2.78
CA VAL A 57 -0.76 5.29 2.66
C VAL A 57 0.32 6.25 3.16
N GLU A 58 0.29 7.51 2.74
CA GLU A 58 1.24 8.53 3.21
C GLU A 58 1.21 8.71 4.73
N LYS A 59 0.01 8.74 5.34
CA LYS A 59 -0.15 8.90 6.79
C LYS A 59 0.44 7.71 7.54
N VAL A 60 0.19 6.49 7.07
CA VAL A 60 0.74 5.27 7.69
C VAL A 60 2.27 5.27 7.58
N ASN A 61 2.82 5.59 6.42
CA ASN A 61 4.27 5.65 6.23
C ASN A 61 4.93 6.71 7.12
N LYS A 62 4.34 7.91 7.23
CA LYS A 62 4.83 8.95 8.16
C LYS A 62 4.84 8.46 9.61
N ALA A 63 3.77 7.79 10.04
CA ALA A 63 3.72 7.22 11.38
C ALA A 63 4.79 6.13 11.57
N MET A 64 4.94 5.21 10.60
CA MET A 64 5.97 4.16 10.65
C MET A 64 7.38 4.74 10.74
N SER A 65 7.71 5.75 9.95
CA SER A 65 9.01 6.42 10.02
C SER A 65 9.23 7.09 11.38
N MET A 66 8.22 7.75 11.96
CA MET A 66 8.33 8.33 13.31
C MET A 66 8.58 7.24 14.37
N TYR A 67 7.84 6.14 14.32
CA TYR A 67 8.05 5.01 15.22
C TYR A 67 9.45 4.40 15.07
N GLN A 68 9.94 4.22 13.85
CA GLN A 68 11.29 3.71 13.60
C GLN A 68 12.36 4.61 14.22
N ASN A 69 12.22 5.94 14.04
CA ASN A 69 13.16 6.91 14.63
C ASN A 69 13.14 6.91 16.17
N LEU A 70 11.99 6.68 16.80
CA LEU A 70 11.86 6.73 18.26
C LEU A 70 12.38 5.47 18.97
N TYR A 71 12.25 4.31 18.35
CA TYR A 71 12.49 3.02 19.00
C TYR A 71 13.71 2.26 18.49
N PHE A 72 14.30 2.67 17.37
CA PHE A 72 15.43 1.98 16.74
C PHE A 72 16.63 2.92 16.48
N GLN A 73 16.90 3.84 17.42
CA GLN A 73 18.20 4.52 17.50
C GLN A 73 19.33 3.56 17.90
#